data_AF-A0A3D2VCS5-F1
#
_entry.id   AF-A0A3D2VCS5-F1
#
_cell.length_a   1.000
_cell.length_b   1.000
_cell.length_c   1.000
_cell.angle_alpha   90.00
_cell.angle_beta   90.00
_cell.angle_gamma   90.00
#
_symmetry.space_group_name_H-M   'P 1'
#
loop_
_entity.id
_entity.type
_entity.pdbx_description
1 polymer ?
#
loop_
_entity_poly.entity_id
_entity_poly.type
_entity_poly.pdbx_seq_one_letter_code
_entity_poly.pdbx_strand_id
1 'polypeptide(L)'
;MNNRRLQGWNAQKTAFTYAKDRTFEPGLRSGGLYQDLGLAEATGGQFHGEIIKVNPEFVEAEKITAQNTAGTQPHDTTGMHRHEYDLQFNYMLAGDIDFVIAGINDAPGDEKMVFNPGDTFLIESRVLHNETRVSDDFSVLQVYGPAKSETETVGQAVGGGVVAEDWAEKLSKMTRQTLQGWNKQMSTFNYVKDREFGPGLRGDHLYADLGVAEGTGGNFHAHIIKINPEKITAQHTTGMHR
;
A
#
# COMPACT_ATOMS: atom_id res chain seq x y z
N MET A 1 -10.70 -19.31 -12.99
CA MET A 1 -9.37 -18.98 -12.42
C MET A 1 -8.55 -20.27 -12.34
N ASN A 2 -7.27 -20.21 -12.68
CA ASN A 2 -6.39 -21.38 -12.61
C ASN A 2 -5.98 -21.59 -11.14
N ASN A 3 -6.26 -22.74 -10.54
CA ASN A 3 -6.01 -23.02 -9.11
C ASN A 3 -4.51 -23.24 -8.76
N ARG A 4 -3.59 -22.63 -9.52
CA ARG A 4 -2.16 -22.69 -9.21
C ARG A 4 -1.87 -21.83 -7.99
N ARG A 5 -1.58 -22.48 -6.87
CA ARG A 5 -1.05 -21.81 -5.69
C ARG A 5 0.37 -21.34 -5.97
N LEU A 6 0.67 -20.12 -5.54
CA LEU A 6 2.04 -19.63 -5.41
C LEU A 6 2.85 -20.58 -4.53
N GLN A 7 4.14 -20.73 -4.84
CA GLN A 7 5.06 -21.61 -4.12
C GLN A 7 6.07 -20.78 -3.30
N GLY A 8 6.66 -21.41 -2.28
CA GLY A 8 7.68 -20.78 -1.44
C GLY A 8 7.13 -20.00 -0.23
N TRP A 9 5.94 -20.35 0.24
CA TRP A 9 5.36 -19.75 1.46
C TRP A 9 6.18 -20.07 2.71
N ASN A 10 6.34 -19.07 3.57
CA ASN A 10 6.90 -19.26 4.90
C ASN A 10 5.84 -19.75 5.89
N ALA A 11 6.30 -20.31 7.00
CA ALA A 11 5.42 -20.70 8.10
C ALA A 11 4.69 -19.45 8.62
N GLN A 12 3.37 -19.54 8.68
CA GLN A 12 2.52 -18.46 9.17
C GLN A 12 2.24 -18.66 10.66
N LYS A 13 2.05 -17.55 11.35
CA LYS A 13 1.58 -17.54 12.75
C LYS A 13 0.55 -16.43 12.94
N THR A 14 -0.28 -16.58 13.94
CA THR A 14 -1.19 -15.51 14.34
C THR A 14 -0.38 -14.33 14.88
N ALA A 15 -0.65 -13.14 14.35
CA ALA A 15 -0.21 -11.87 14.93
C ALA A 15 -1.43 -10.97 15.08
N PHE A 16 -1.38 -10.06 16.04
CA PHE A 16 -2.42 -9.06 16.26
C PHE A 16 -1.78 -7.76 16.74
N THR A 17 -2.33 -6.66 16.27
CA THR A 17 -1.98 -5.32 16.74
C THR A 17 -3.27 -4.58 17.07
N TYR A 18 -3.31 -3.84 18.17
CA TYR A 18 -4.47 -3.04 18.55
C TYR A 18 -4.22 -1.58 18.20
N ALA A 19 -5.22 -0.91 17.61
CA ALA A 19 -5.11 0.49 17.22
C ALA A 19 -4.68 1.41 18.39
N LYS A 20 -5.18 1.12 19.60
CA LYS A 20 -4.85 1.86 20.83
C LYS A 20 -3.39 1.74 21.28
N ASP A 21 -2.68 0.69 20.86
CA ASP A 21 -1.32 0.38 21.32
C ASP A 21 -0.27 0.63 20.24
N ARG A 22 -0.69 0.96 19.01
CA ARG A 22 0.20 1.21 17.88
C ARG A 22 0.56 2.68 17.79
N THR A 23 1.84 2.98 17.59
CA THR A 23 2.36 4.32 17.34
C THR A 23 2.75 4.50 15.87
N PHE A 24 2.80 5.76 15.43
CA PHE A 24 3.36 6.12 14.13
C PHE A 24 4.84 6.46 14.35
N GLU A 25 5.73 5.73 13.70
CA GLU A 25 7.18 5.86 13.86
C GLU A 25 7.84 6.21 12.52
N PRO A 26 9.05 6.81 12.53
CA PRO A 26 9.89 6.89 11.33
C PRO A 26 10.13 5.50 10.73
N GLY A 27 10.26 5.42 9.40
CA GLY A 27 10.38 4.13 8.71
C GLY A 27 11.16 4.20 7.40
N LEU A 28 10.54 3.73 6.31
CA LEU A 28 11.20 3.54 5.02
C LEU A 28 11.68 4.84 4.36
N ARG A 29 10.92 5.93 4.51
CA ARG A 29 11.27 7.25 3.98
C ARG A 29 11.01 8.32 5.04
N SER A 30 11.82 9.38 5.03
CA SER A 30 11.75 10.47 6.01
C SER A 30 10.46 11.29 5.93
N GLY A 31 9.84 11.37 4.74
CA GLY A 31 8.57 12.07 4.54
C GLY A 31 7.33 11.34 5.07
N GLY A 32 7.47 10.08 5.50
CA GLY A 32 6.37 9.28 6.03
C GLY A 32 6.58 8.88 7.48
N LEU A 33 5.48 8.73 8.21
CA LEU A 33 5.41 7.97 9.45
C LEU A 33 4.58 6.71 9.23
N TYR A 34 4.99 5.62 9.85
CA TYR A 34 4.52 4.27 9.56
C TYR A 34 3.98 3.61 10.82
N GLN A 35 2.85 2.93 10.67
CA GLN A 35 2.20 2.17 11.73
C GLN A 35 2.05 0.72 11.27
N ASP A 36 2.88 -0.16 11.82
CA ASP A 36 2.93 -1.59 11.45
C ASP A 36 1.64 -2.33 11.85
N LEU A 37 1.13 -3.14 10.93
CA LEU A 37 -0.05 -3.99 11.13
C LEU A 37 0.32 -5.42 11.56
N GLY A 38 1.60 -5.77 11.60
CA GLY A 38 2.13 -7.05 12.08
C GLY A 38 2.19 -8.15 11.01
N LEU A 39 1.92 -7.83 9.74
CA LEU A 39 1.88 -8.82 8.65
C LEU A 39 3.24 -9.48 8.41
N ALA A 40 4.34 -8.73 8.58
CA ALA A 40 5.68 -9.29 8.39
C ALA A 40 5.96 -10.42 9.38
N GLU A 41 5.54 -10.24 10.64
CA GLU A 41 5.63 -11.27 11.66
C GLU A 41 4.66 -12.43 11.39
N ALA A 42 3.42 -12.14 11.01
CA ALA A 42 2.39 -13.14 10.77
C ALA A 42 2.73 -14.07 9.59
N THR A 43 3.41 -13.54 8.58
CA THR A 43 3.65 -14.22 7.31
C THR A 43 5.09 -14.70 7.13
N GLY A 44 5.93 -14.56 8.16
CA GLY A 44 7.34 -14.92 8.08
C GLY A 44 8.10 -14.09 7.04
N GLY A 45 7.78 -12.80 6.91
CA GLY A 45 8.41 -11.86 5.99
C GLY A 45 7.88 -11.87 4.55
N GLN A 46 6.83 -12.65 4.27
CA GLN A 46 6.23 -12.70 2.92
C GLN A 46 5.48 -11.40 2.56
N PHE A 47 4.81 -10.77 3.53
CA PHE A 47 4.11 -9.50 3.33
C PHE A 47 4.35 -8.57 4.49
N HIS A 48 4.41 -7.27 4.22
CA HIS A 48 4.27 -6.22 5.20
C HIS A 48 2.94 -5.50 4.98
N GLY A 49 2.36 -5.01 6.07
CA GLY A 49 1.14 -4.22 6.05
C GLY A 49 1.32 -3.07 7.01
N GLU A 50 1.02 -1.87 6.55
CA GLU A 50 1.26 -0.65 7.31
C GLU A 50 0.21 0.41 7.00
N ILE A 51 0.02 1.32 7.94
CA ILE A 51 -0.65 2.60 7.67
C ILE A 51 0.43 3.67 7.61
N ILE A 52 0.44 4.43 6.52
CA ILE A 52 1.39 5.52 6.28
C ILE A 52 0.62 6.83 6.44
N LYS A 53 1.28 7.84 7.00
CA LYS A 53 0.83 9.23 6.96
C LYS A 53 2.02 10.16 6.73
N VAL A 54 1.75 11.41 6.36
CA VAL A 54 2.78 12.44 6.22
C VAL A 54 3.52 12.67 7.55
N ASN A 55 4.84 12.83 7.47
CA ASN A 55 5.65 13.31 8.58
C ASN A 55 5.65 14.86 8.59
N PRO A 56 4.92 15.51 9.51
CA PRO A 56 4.81 16.96 9.53
C PRO A 56 6.15 17.66 9.82
N GLU A 57 7.04 17.02 10.58
CA GLU A 57 8.36 17.59 10.90
C GLU A 57 9.25 17.65 9.65
N PHE A 58 9.20 16.61 8.82
CA PHE A 58 9.91 16.58 7.55
C PHE A 58 9.36 17.65 6.60
N VAL A 59 8.04 17.73 6.45
CA VAL A 59 7.39 18.72 5.56
C VAL A 59 7.73 20.15 5.98
N GLU A 60 7.73 20.44 7.29
CA GLU A 60 8.10 21.76 7.79
C GLU A 60 9.58 22.08 7.54
N ALA A 61 10.48 21.12 7.78
CA ALA A 61 11.91 21.28 7.50
C ALA A 61 12.19 21.54 6.00
N GLU A 62 11.46 20.88 5.10
CA GLU A 62 11.54 21.09 3.66
C GLU A 62 11.04 22.48 3.25
N LYS A 63 9.93 22.95 3.83
CA LYS A 63 9.42 24.31 3.61
C LYS A 63 10.44 25.36 4.05
N ILE A 64 11.07 25.19 5.22
CA ILE A 64 12.11 26.09 5.73
C ILE A 64 13.35 26.07 4.81
N THR A 65 13.78 24.90 4.35
CA THR A 65 14.95 24.76 3.46
C THR A 65 14.71 25.49 2.14
N ALA A 66 13.53 25.31 1.55
CA ALA A 66 13.14 25.96 0.31
C ALA A 66 13.04 27.49 0.41
N GLN A 67 12.52 28.00 1.54
CA GLN A 67 12.48 29.44 1.81
C GLN A 67 13.87 30.07 1.89
N ASN A 68 14.86 29.33 2.42
CA ASN A 68 16.19 29.84 2.68
C ASN A 68 17.20 29.58 1.56
N THR A 69 16.85 28.78 0.55
CA THR A 69 17.77 28.39 -0.53
C THR A 69 17.20 28.79 -1.89
N ALA A 70 17.74 29.86 -2.47
CA ALA A 70 17.31 30.37 -3.76
C ALA A 70 17.39 29.28 -4.85
N GLY A 71 16.29 29.08 -5.58
CA GLY A 71 16.20 28.08 -6.66
C GLY A 71 15.81 26.68 -6.20
N THR A 72 15.49 26.48 -4.92
CA THR A 72 14.93 25.23 -4.40
C THR A 72 13.43 25.38 -4.16
N GLN A 73 12.68 24.28 -4.28
CA GLN A 73 11.28 24.18 -3.90
C GLN A 73 11.16 23.12 -2.79
N PRO A 74 10.15 23.19 -1.90
CA PRO A 74 9.92 22.11 -0.94
C PRO A 74 9.77 20.81 -1.71
N HIS A 75 10.33 19.71 -1.20
CA HIS A 75 10.13 18.40 -1.83
C HIS A 75 8.62 18.07 -1.88
N ASP A 76 8.05 18.11 -3.08
CA ASP A 76 6.66 17.80 -3.38
C ASP A 76 6.49 16.42 -4.02
N THR A 77 7.61 15.74 -4.31
CA THR A 77 7.64 14.48 -5.05
C THR A 77 8.70 13.51 -4.54
N THR A 78 8.48 12.21 -4.72
CA THR A 78 9.43 11.16 -4.31
C THR A 78 10.52 10.88 -5.35
N GLY A 79 10.38 11.45 -6.55
CA GLY A 79 11.19 11.16 -7.73
C GLY A 79 10.82 9.81 -8.37
N MET A 80 11.13 9.64 -9.67
CA MET A 80 10.86 8.37 -10.36
C MET A 80 11.62 7.22 -9.71
N HIS A 81 10.90 6.21 -9.22
CA HIS A 81 11.48 5.05 -8.58
C HIS A 81 10.65 3.80 -8.85
N ARG A 82 11.16 2.66 -8.43
CA ARG A 82 10.44 1.38 -8.45
C ARG A 82 10.79 0.58 -7.22
N HIS A 83 9.83 -0.18 -6.75
CA HIS A 83 10.04 -1.09 -5.64
C HIS A 83 10.38 -2.49 -6.12
N GLU A 84 11.17 -3.18 -5.32
CA GLU A 84 11.44 -4.61 -5.40
C GLU A 84 10.26 -5.44 -4.82
N TYR A 85 9.03 -5.00 -5.07
CA TYR A 85 7.81 -5.64 -4.61
C TYR A 85 7.26 -6.59 -5.68
N ASP A 86 6.86 -7.78 -5.24
CA ASP A 86 6.03 -8.71 -5.99
C ASP A 86 4.54 -8.35 -5.89
N LEU A 87 4.10 -7.69 -4.81
CA LEU A 87 2.74 -7.18 -4.63
C LEU A 87 2.83 -5.79 -4.01
N GLN A 88 2.04 -4.84 -4.51
CA GLN A 88 1.85 -3.54 -3.87
C GLN A 88 0.39 -3.10 -4.02
N PHE A 89 -0.36 -3.22 -2.93
CA PHE A 89 -1.75 -2.79 -2.85
C PHE A 89 -1.89 -1.65 -1.84
N ASN A 90 -2.67 -0.63 -2.21
CA ASN A 90 -2.89 0.54 -1.39
C ASN A 90 -4.39 0.89 -1.32
N TYR A 91 -4.80 1.37 -0.16
CA TYR A 91 -6.15 1.84 0.13
C TYR A 91 -6.08 3.23 0.77
N MET A 92 -6.64 4.24 0.12
CA MET A 92 -6.63 5.61 0.61
C MET A 92 -7.55 5.78 1.82
N LEU A 93 -7.01 6.28 2.93
CA LEU A 93 -7.75 6.50 4.19
C LEU A 93 -8.12 7.97 4.40
N ALA A 94 -7.23 8.90 4.05
CA ALA A 94 -7.40 10.34 4.20
C ALA A 94 -6.55 11.09 3.16
N GLY A 95 -6.90 12.36 2.93
CA GLY A 95 -6.26 13.20 1.93
C GLY A 95 -6.28 12.63 0.51
N ASP A 96 -5.36 13.12 -0.30
CA ASP A 96 -5.16 12.75 -1.69
C ASP A 96 -3.68 12.63 -2.08
N ILE A 97 -3.44 11.95 -3.20
CA ILE A 97 -2.12 11.68 -3.79
C ILE A 97 -2.21 11.71 -5.33
N ASP A 98 -1.21 12.29 -5.97
CA ASP A 98 -1.06 12.31 -7.43
C ASP A 98 0.08 11.39 -7.87
N PHE A 99 -0.13 10.65 -8.97
CA PHE A 99 0.87 9.75 -9.55
C PHE A 99 1.20 10.08 -11.00
N VAL A 100 2.46 9.78 -11.35
CA VAL A 100 2.87 9.44 -12.72
C VAL A 100 3.41 8.02 -12.71
N ILE A 101 2.93 7.16 -13.61
CA ILE A 101 3.35 5.78 -13.78
C ILE A 101 3.76 5.57 -15.22
N ALA A 102 4.98 5.05 -15.41
CA ALA A 102 5.57 4.87 -16.74
C ALA A 102 4.72 3.94 -17.62
N GLY A 103 4.41 4.37 -18.83
CA GLY A 103 3.56 3.65 -19.78
C GLY A 103 2.06 3.69 -19.47
N ILE A 104 1.62 4.45 -18.47
CA ILE A 104 0.21 4.61 -18.11
C ILE A 104 -0.24 6.06 -18.27
N ASN A 105 0.45 7.00 -17.62
CA ASN A 105 0.09 8.42 -17.64
C ASN A 105 1.33 9.34 -17.64
N ASP A 106 2.38 8.96 -18.37
CA ASP A 106 3.68 9.64 -18.44
C ASP A 106 3.92 10.43 -19.73
N ALA A 107 2.95 10.46 -20.66
CA ALA A 107 3.04 11.24 -21.90
C ALA A 107 2.39 12.63 -21.77
N PRO A 108 2.86 13.64 -22.54
CA PRO A 108 2.22 14.95 -22.57
C PRO A 108 0.75 14.87 -23.00
N GLY A 109 -0.14 15.37 -22.15
CA GLY A 109 -1.59 15.37 -22.39
C GLY A 109 -2.34 14.22 -21.73
N ASP A 110 -1.63 13.26 -21.10
CA ASP A 110 -2.27 12.22 -20.31
C ASP A 110 -3.01 12.80 -19.10
N GLU A 111 -4.09 12.11 -18.71
CA GLU A 111 -4.85 12.50 -17.52
C GLU A 111 -4.02 12.29 -16.25
N LYS A 112 -4.13 13.25 -15.32
CA LYS A 112 -3.54 13.10 -13.99
C LYS A 112 -4.23 11.98 -13.25
N MET A 113 -3.44 11.08 -12.67
CA MET A 113 -3.95 10.06 -11.78
C MET A 113 -3.96 10.60 -10.35
N VAL A 114 -5.17 10.80 -9.81
CA VAL A 114 -5.39 11.32 -8.46
C VAL A 114 -6.24 10.33 -7.68
N PHE A 115 -5.81 9.98 -6.47
CA PHE A 115 -6.53 9.07 -5.58
C PHE A 115 -6.96 9.78 -4.30
N ASN A 116 -8.20 9.55 -3.89
CA ASN A 116 -8.91 10.20 -2.79
C ASN A 116 -9.36 9.15 -1.76
N PRO A 117 -9.90 9.55 -0.58
CA PRO A 117 -10.28 8.60 0.46
C PRO A 117 -11.28 7.56 -0.05
N GLY A 118 -10.96 6.30 0.19
CA GLY A 118 -11.73 5.15 -0.29
C GLY A 118 -11.26 4.60 -1.64
N ASP A 119 -10.50 5.34 -2.45
CA ASP A 119 -9.92 4.81 -3.69
C ASP A 119 -8.83 3.78 -3.37
N THR A 120 -8.61 2.84 -4.30
CA THR A 120 -7.54 1.84 -4.18
C THR A 120 -6.72 1.76 -5.43
N PHE A 121 -5.42 1.48 -5.25
CA PHE A 121 -4.51 1.25 -6.36
C PHE A 121 -3.60 0.07 -6.07
N LEU A 122 -3.48 -0.80 -7.06
CA LEU A 122 -2.43 -1.82 -7.14
C LEU A 122 -1.46 -1.36 -8.21
N ILE A 123 -0.19 -1.29 -7.84
CA ILE A 123 0.90 -0.94 -8.75
C ILE A 123 1.60 -2.25 -9.12
N GLU A 124 1.73 -2.53 -10.42
CA GLU A 124 2.35 -3.75 -10.88
C GLU A 124 3.82 -3.85 -10.44
N SER A 125 4.29 -5.08 -10.28
CA SER A 125 5.66 -5.36 -9.82
C SER A 125 6.71 -4.59 -10.62
N ARG A 126 7.53 -3.82 -9.92
CA ARG A 126 8.68 -3.05 -10.42
C ARG A 126 8.39 -1.99 -11.49
N VAL A 127 7.14 -1.57 -11.69
CA VAL A 127 6.88 -0.46 -12.61
C VAL A 127 7.49 0.83 -12.07
N LEU A 128 8.04 1.64 -12.96
CA LEU A 128 8.60 2.94 -12.62
C LEU A 128 7.44 3.91 -12.38
N HIS A 129 7.43 4.56 -11.23
CA HIS A 129 6.39 5.50 -10.84
C HIS A 129 6.94 6.61 -9.93
N ASN A 130 6.11 7.62 -9.71
CA ASN A 130 6.42 8.75 -8.86
C ASN A 130 5.14 9.30 -8.24
N GLU A 131 5.14 9.50 -6.93
CA GLU A 131 4.16 10.36 -6.27
C GLU A 131 4.57 11.82 -6.52
N THR A 132 3.79 12.55 -7.32
CA THR A 132 4.10 13.92 -7.74
C THR A 132 3.50 14.98 -6.81
N ARG A 133 2.58 14.58 -5.93
CA ARG A 133 1.97 15.43 -4.90
C ARG A 133 1.34 14.55 -3.84
N VAL A 134 1.46 14.97 -2.59
CA VAL A 134 0.77 14.39 -1.45
C VAL A 134 0.17 15.52 -0.62
N SER A 135 -1.10 15.40 -0.23
CA SER A 135 -1.78 16.34 0.69
C SER A 135 -1.27 16.25 2.13
N ASP A 136 -1.39 17.33 2.91
CA ASP A 136 -0.89 17.39 4.30
C ASP A 136 -1.59 16.38 5.23
N ASP A 137 -2.84 16.01 4.97
CA ASP A 137 -3.64 15.05 5.74
C ASP A 137 -3.62 13.63 5.16
N PHE A 138 -2.76 13.37 4.17
CA PHE A 138 -2.64 12.08 3.51
C PHE A 138 -2.43 10.94 4.51
N SER A 139 -3.23 9.89 4.34
CA SER A 139 -2.99 8.59 4.95
C SER A 139 -3.46 7.45 4.05
N VAL A 140 -2.67 6.39 4.01
CA VAL A 140 -2.92 5.21 3.16
C VAL A 140 -2.63 3.94 3.96
N LEU A 141 -3.45 2.91 3.78
CA LEU A 141 -3.08 1.54 4.14
C LEU A 141 -2.34 0.92 2.96
N GLN A 142 -1.15 0.38 3.20
CA GLN A 142 -0.39 -0.36 2.21
C GLN A 142 -0.23 -1.82 2.65
N VAL A 143 -0.36 -2.75 1.70
CA VAL A 143 0.10 -4.13 1.84
C VAL A 143 1.04 -4.41 0.68
N TYR A 144 2.27 -4.79 0.99
CA TYR A 144 3.26 -5.12 -0.01
C TYR A 144 4.03 -6.38 0.35
N GLY A 145 4.70 -6.99 -0.62
CA GLY A 145 5.56 -8.14 -0.39
C GLY A 145 6.67 -8.24 -1.43
N PRO A 146 7.84 -8.81 -1.11
CA PRO A 146 8.22 -9.31 0.21
C PRO A 146 8.41 -8.18 1.25
N ALA A 147 8.29 -8.49 2.54
CA ALA A 147 8.41 -7.48 3.61
C ALA A 147 9.81 -6.83 3.62
N LYS A 148 10.84 -7.66 3.39
CA LYS A 148 12.21 -7.21 3.14
C LYS A 148 12.39 -6.95 1.64
N SER A 149 12.29 -5.68 1.28
CA SER A 149 12.43 -5.20 -0.09
C SER A 149 13.19 -3.87 -0.12
N GLU A 150 13.66 -3.53 -1.32
CA GLU A 150 14.43 -2.32 -1.59
C GLU A 150 13.66 -1.43 -2.56
N THR A 151 14.06 -0.16 -2.63
CA THR A 151 13.56 0.80 -3.61
C THR A 151 14.72 1.27 -4.46
N GLU A 152 14.57 1.16 -5.78
CA GLU A 152 15.53 1.68 -6.75
C GLU A 152 15.03 3.03 -7.25
N THR A 153 15.82 4.08 -7.08
CA THR A 153 15.48 5.41 -7.60
C THR A 153 16.23 5.69 -8.90
N VAL A 154 15.56 6.31 -9.86
CA VAL A 154 16.15 6.72 -11.14
C VAL A 154 16.44 8.22 -11.08
N GLY A 155 17.72 8.58 -11.22
CA GLY A 155 18.19 9.96 -11.05
C GLY A 155 18.45 10.30 -9.58
N GLN A 156 18.68 11.58 -9.29
CA GLN A 156 18.89 12.03 -7.92
C GLN A 156 17.55 11.97 -7.19
N ALA A 157 17.34 10.93 -6.40
CA ALA A 157 16.25 10.84 -5.43
C ALA A 157 16.31 12.05 -4.52
N VAL A 158 15.40 13.00 -4.66
CA VAL A 158 15.25 14.08 -3.70
C VAL A 158 14.27 13.57 -2.65
N GLY A 159 14.78 13.25 -1.45
CA GLY A 159 14.01 12.57 -0.40
C GLY A 159 14.19 11.05 -0.33
N GLY A 160 15.28 10.49 -0.88
CA GLY A 160 15.74 9.13 -0.58
C GLY A 160 16.11 9.02 0.91
N GLY A 161 15.09 8.84 1.76
CA GLY A 161 15.23 8.91 3.20
C GLY A 161 16.16 7.84 3.75
N VAL A 162 16.94 8.22 4.77
CA VAL A 162 17.60 7.26 5.63
C VAL A 162 16.51 6.39 6.26
N VAL A 163 16.57 5.08 6.03
CA VAL A 163 15.71 4.13 6.72
C VAL A 163 15.98 4.26 8.22
N ALA A 164 14.94 4.42 9.03
CA ALA A 164 15.08 4.53 10.47
C ALA A 164 15.86 3.31 11.04
N GLU A 165 16.74 3.53 12.02
CA GLU A 165 17.63 2.48 12.55
C GLU A 165 16.85 1.26 13.06
N ASP A 166 15.76 1.49 13.79
CA ASP A 166 14.87 0.44 14.29
C ASP A 166 14.26 -0.37 13.14
N TRP A 167 13.90 0.32 12.04
CA TRP A 167 13.37 -0.34 10.86
C TRP A 167 14.44 -1.15 10.13
N ALA A 168 15.66 -0.60 10.01
CA ALA A 168 16.80 -1.29 9.43
C ALA A 168 17.18 -2.53 10.25
N GLU A 169 17.18 -2.45 11.58
CA GLU A 169 17.40 -3.58 12.47
C GLU A 169 16.33 -4.66 12.27
N LYS A 170 15.06 -4.26 12.20
CA LYS A 170 13.95 -5.19 11.95
C LYS A 170 14.08 -5.90 10.60
N LEU A 171 14.40 -5.17 9.53
CA LEU A 171 14.66 -5.74 8.20
C LEU A 171 15.89 -6.65 8.17
N SER A 172 16.91 -6.36 8.98
CA SER A 172 18.13 -7.18 9.06
C SER A 172 17.84 -8.61 9.55
N LYS A 173 16.85 -8.75 10.44
CA LYS A 173 16.40 -10.03 11.01
C LYS A 173 15.47 -10.81 10.08
N MET A 174 15.01 -10.20 8.99
CA MET A 174 14.13 -10.84 8.01
C MET A 174 14.92 -11.47 6.85
N THR A 175 14.38 -12.55 6.31
CA THR A 175 14.86 -13.15 5.07
C THR A 175 13.94 -12.71 3.93
N ARG A 176 14.52 -12.14 2.86
CA ARG A 176 13.76 -11.83 1.64
C ARG A 176 13.43 -13.15 0.94
N GLN A 177 12.15 -13.35 0.62
CA GLN A 177 11.70 -14.55 -0.08
C GLN A 177 10.54 -14.24 -1.02
N THR A 178 10.84 -14.23 -2.32
CA THR A 178 9.85 -14.00 -3.38
C THR A 178 9.08 -15.28 -3.66
N LEU A 179 7.75 -15.17 -3.65
CA LEU A 179 6.86 -16.25 -4.06
C LEU A 179 7.06 -16.58 -5.55
N GLN A 180 6.92 -17.85 -5.89
CA GLN A 180 7.10 -18.34 -7.25
C GLN A 180 5.76 -18.72 -7.89
N GLY A 181 5.70 -18.58 -9.21
CA GLY A 181 4.52 -18.98 -10.01
C GLY A 181 3.44 -17.90 -10.12
N TRP A 182 3.83 -16.62 -10.02
CA TRP A 182 2.94 -15.49 -10.27
C TRP A 182 2.35 -15.52 -11.67
N ASN A 183 1.07 -15.17 -11.76
CA ASN A 183 0.45 -14.80 -13.01
C ASN A 183 0.96 -13.43 -13.45
N LYS A 184 0.76 -13.09 -14.73
CA LYS A 184 1.09 -11.76 -15.22
C LYS A 184 0.28 -10.72 -14.43
N GLN A 185 0.97 -9.77 -13.82
CA GLN A 185 0.34 -8.65 -13.14
C GLN A 185 0.07 -7.48 -14.08
N MET A 186 -0.80 -6.60 -13.62
CA MET A 186 -1.04 -5.28 -14.19
C MET A 186 -1.49 -4.32 -13.08
N SER A 187 -1.24 -3.03 -13.26
CA SER A 187 -1.74 -2.03 -12.34
C SER A 187 -3.27 -1.94 -12.45
N THR A 188 -3.95 -1.78 -11.31
CA THR A 188 -5.41 -1.60 -11.26
C THR A 188 -5.78 -0.44 -10.36
N PHE A 189 -6.76 0.36 -10.79
CA PHE A 189 -7.18 1.59 -10.13
C PHE A 189 -8.69 1.54 -9.94
N ASN A 190 -9.15 1.57 -8.70
CA ASN A 190 -10.57 1.46 -8.38
C ASN A 190 -11.00 2.68 -7.58
N TYR A 191 -11.94 3.44 -8.14
CA TYR A 191 -12.43 4.68 -7.55
C TYR A 191 -13.68 4.41 -6.71
N VAL A 192 -13.74 5.02 -5.53
CA VAL A 192 -14.85 4.89 -4.58
C VAL A 192 -16.17 5.35 -5.18
N LYS A 193 -16.13 6.36 -6.06
CA LYS A 193 -17.31 6.91 -6.75
C LYS A 193 -18.00 5.88 -7.65
N ASP A 194 -17.24 4.92 -8.17
CA ASP A 194 -17.71 3.87 -9.09
C ASP A 194 -17.90 2.54 -8.36
N ARG A 195 -17.78 2.53 -7.01
CA ARG A 195 -17.79 1.30 -6.22
C ARG A 195 -19.21 0.78 -6.03
N GLU A 196 -19.43 -0.43 -6.52
CA GLU A 196 -20.67 -1.17 -6.31
C GLU A 196 -20.54 -2.25 -5.23
N PHE A 197 -21.56 -2.36 -4.38
CA PHE A 197 -21.68 -3.42 -3.39
C PHE A 197 -22.71 -4.45 -3.85
N GLY A 198 -22.30 -5.70 -3.97
CA GLY A 198 -23.15 -6.81 -4.39
C GLY A 198 -23.17 -7.97 -3.38
N PRO A 199 -24.08 -8.94 -3.55
CA PRO A 199 -24.02 -10.19 -2.80
C PRO A 199 -22.71 -10.94 -3.09
N GLY A 200 -22.26 -11.78 -2.16
CA GLY A 200 -20.99 -12.51 -2.33
C GLY A 200 -20.90 -13.76 -1.48
N LEU A 201 -19.72 -13.98 -0.87
CA LEU A 201 -19.36 -15.23 -0.20
C LEU A 201 -20.33 -15.64 0.92
N ARG A 202 -20.93 -14.65 1.60
CA ARG A 202 -21.92 -14.87 2.66
C ARG A 202 -23.13 -13.99 2.41
N GLY A 203 -24.34 -14.55 2.51
CA GLY A 203 -25.58 -13.85 2.16
C GLY A 203 -25.95 -12.69 3.09
N ASP A 204 -25.43 -12.69 4.30
CA ASP A 204 -25.56 -11.63 5.32
C ASP A 204 -24.61 -10.44 5.08
N HIS A 205 -23.79 -10.48 4.04
CA HIS A 205 -22.81 -9.45 3.71
C HIS A 205 -22.96 -8.99 2.25
N LEU A 206 -22.60 -7.72 2.02
CA LEU A 206 -22.37 -7.16 0.71
C LEU A 206 -20.89 -6.88 0.53
N TYR A 207 -20.38 -7.13 -0.67
CA TYR A 207 -18.97 -7.10 -1.02
C TYR A 207 -18.76 -6.09 -2.15
N ALA A 208 -17.66 -5.34 -2.07
CA ALA A 208 -17.15 -4.53 -3.16
C ALA A 208 -15.73 -4.98 -3.49
N ASP A 209 -15.48 -5.35 -4.74
CA ASP A 209 -14.15 -5.73 -5.22
C ASP A 209 -13.20 -4.52 -5.25
N LEU A 210 -11.91 -4.75 -5.04
CA LEU A 210 -10.87 -3.71 -4.99
C LEU A 210 -9.84 -3.84 -6.12
N GLY A 211 -10.13 -4.62 -7.16
CA GLY A 211 -9.30 -4.82 -8.35
C GLY A 211 -8.12 -5.77 -8.17
N VAL A 212 -7.83 -6.24 -6.94
CA VAL A 212 -6.64 -7.06 -6.67
C VAL A 212 -6.66 -8.39 -7.41
N ALA A 213 -7.84 -8.98 -7.62
CA ALA A 213 -7.97 -10.21 -8.40
C ALA A 213 -7.61 -9.99 -9.88
N GLU A 214 -8.02 -8.87 -10.47
CA GLU A 214 -7.63 -8.51 -11.82
C GLU A 214 -6.12 -8.20 -11.89
N GLY A 215 -5.64 -7.32 -11.01
CA GLY A 215 -4.25 -6.85 -11.04
C GLY A 215 -3.21 -7.92 -10.76
N THR A 216 -3.58 -8.98 -10.03
CA THR A 216 -2.69 -10.13 -9.75
C THR A 216 -2.96 -11.34 -10.64
N GLY A 217 -3.81 -11.21 -11.66
CA GLY A 217 -4.22 -12.34 -12.49
C GLY A 217 -4.89 -13.46 -11.69
N GLY A 218 -5.52 -13.14 -10.57
CA GLY A 218 -6.22 -14.05 -9.67
C GLY A 218 -5.37 -14.71 -8.60
N ASN A 219 -4.12 -14.29 -8.38
CA ASN A 219 -3.30 -14.82 -7.27
C ASN A 219 -3.81 -14.35 -5.90
N PHE A 220 -4.28 -13.11 -5.81
CA PHE A 220 -4.85 -12.53 -4.59
C PHE A 220 -6.22 -11.92 -4.89
N HIS A 221 -7.04 -11.75 -3.86
CA HIS A 221 -8.31 -11.05 -3.95
C HIS A 221 -8.49 -10.19 -2.70
N ALA A 222 -9.10 -9.02 -2.86
CA ALA A 222 -9.40 -8.11 -1.78
C ALA A 222 -10.79 -7.51 -2.01
N HIS A 223 -11.54 -7.38 -0.92
CA HIS A 223 -12.86 -6.75 -0.93
C HIS A 223 -13.07 -5.90 0.33
N ILE A 224 -13.96 -4.92 0.22
CA ILE A 224 -14.60 -4.32 1.40
C ILE A 224 -15.90 -5.08 1.63
N ILE A 225 -16.23 -5.29 2.90
CA ILE A 225 -17.45 -5.97 3.31
C ILE A 225 -18.28 -5.01 4.16
N LYS A 226 -19.60 -4.96 3.91
CA LYS A 226 -20.57 -4.35 4.83
C LYS A 226 -21.72 -5.32 5.10
N ILE A 227 -22.43 -5.12 6.20
CA ILE A 227 -23.61 -5.93 6.53
C ILE A 227 -24.70 -5.71 5.47
N ASN A 228 -25.35 -6.80 5.06
CA ASN A 228 -26.55 -6.73 4.26
C ASN A 228 -27.75 -6.36 5.16
N PRO A 229 -28.33 -5.16 5.02
CA PRO A 229 -29.41 -4.71 5.90
C PRO A 229 -30.68 -5.57 5.78
N GLU A 230 -30.86 -6.29 4.67
CA GLU A 230 -32.03 -7.16 4.44
C GLU A 230 -31.92 -8.53 5.13
N LYS A 231 -30.75 -8.87 5.67
CA LYS A 231 -30.44 -10.21 6.19
C LYS A 231 -30.01 -10.19 7.66
N ILE A 232 -30.23 -9.09 8.36
CA ILE A 232 -29.92 -8.96 9.79
C ILE A 232 -30.81 -9.93 10.58
N THR A 233 -30.18 -10.91 11.24
CA THR A 233 -30.86 -11.76 12.24
C THR A 233 -30.51 -11.28 13.64
N ALA A 234 -31.36 -11.62 14.63
CA ALA A 234 -31.14 -11.23 16.02
C ALA A 234 -29.90 -11.87 16.69
N GLN A 235 -29.28 -12.87 16.04
CA GLN A 235 -28.07 -13.55 16.52
C GLN A 235 -26.86 -13.12 15.68
N HIS A 236 -26.12 -12.14 16.18
CA HIS A 236 -24.95 -11.53 15.52
C HIS A 236 -23.66 -12.38 15.59
N THR A 237 -23.73 -13.72 15.57
CA THR A 237 -22.52 -14.58 15.73
C THR A 237 -22.37 -15.56 14.57
N THR A 238 -21.15 -15.68 14.04
CA THR A 238 -20.83 -16.63 12.95
C THR A 238 -20.33 -18.00 13.43
N GLY A 239 -20.22 -18.19 14.75
CA GLY A 239 -19.59 -19.39 15.33
C GLY A 239 -18.07 -19.44 15.09
N MET A 240 -17.45 -20.53 15.54
CA MET A 240 -16.03 -20.81 15.26
C MET A 240 -15.90 -21.45 13.88
N HIS A 241 -14.95 -20.97 13.07
CA HIS A 241 -14.60 -21.56 11.78
C HIS A 241 -13.47 -22.57 12.00
N ARG A 242 -13.51 -23.72 11.32
CA ARG A 242 -12.48 -24.78 11.36
C ARG A 242 -11.54 -24.69 10.18
#